data_AF-A0A8H6VQ78-F1
#
_entry.id   AF-A0A8H6VQ78-F1
#
_cell.length_a   1.000
_cell.length_b   1.000
_cell.length_c   1.000
_cell.angle_alpha   90.00
_cell.angle_beta   90.00
_cell.angle_gamma   90.00
#
_symmetry.space_group_name_H-M   'P 1'
#
loop_
_entity.id
_entity.type
_entity.pdbx_description
1 polymer ?
#
loop_
_entity_poly.entity_id
_entity_poly.type
_entity_poly.pdbx_seq_one_letter_code
_entity_poly.pdbx_strand_id
1 'polypeptide(L)'
;MGTHGYSVYRYNGIYFIQYHHWDAYPRGLGVQVKNVIPDDQSEYQLWLEDEKAERERDLRDNPISCDEKDSEQWRSSEASSFKDDVSWIYEIDLDHEVFLVDNFPLFSLRNMPQTEDLFCRCIGFNHYGHRSYKSFTPMKCRYNWTAPPPAVPQQSIAAYDALNLPVVDINAFLGVACNAARPGWESARIALYEVLVGGKMQSGAFGQAIHTLETATSSAAIPEVLIAWGQEILHLGFGPMRFIEKDQHVFRGNAHDGRNRVWQISSAPVYVQFATHLNDERNLKKCILELLSKLPSPAAGCSSFGVLFSFFHCAIVERRAAGGVRVTAPLQFLPSLYDINPSTPGIEAIARLGLRIITQSESSAATTLNSRISKSHILNTVPSEILHSILWQLPAADLNNLVLAAPSIFAANVQFISRYPYINEYRLEGAIASPPVERGRWDIPDDGADFESPDETSEPCFGSSVKPHPGTCTRRFSAMYLGGRRRVYGHGYGARSASYVDLEREFFQDIKIDAEKDRVYVQREEDDKNGYSRPGGAQHSGQSSYNQLLY
;
A
#
# COMPACT_ATOMS: atom_id res chain seq x y z
N MET A 1 -10.64 2.56 34.81
CA MET A 1 -10.85 3.39 33.60
C MET A 1 -11.52 2.48 32.59
N GLY A 2 -12.76 2.75 32.18
CA GLY A 2 -13.41 1.90 31.19
C GLY A 2 -13.09 2.36 29.77
N THR A 3 -13.40 1.49 28.82
CA THR A 3 -13.22 1.73 27.38
C THR A 3 -14.48 2.33 26.79
N HIS A 4 -14.30 3.41 26.03
CA HIS A 4 -15.37 4.04 25.28
C HIS A 4 -15.48 3.40 23.88
N GLY A 5 -16.69 3.40 23.33
CA GLY A 5 -16.95 2.84 22.02
C GLY A 5 -18.20 3.36 21.35
N TYR A 6 -18.35 3.02 20.08
CA TYR A 6 -19.54 3.30 19.29
C TYR A 6 -20.27 2.02 18.88
N SER A 7 -21.60 2.06 19.00
CA SER A 7 -22.50 1.19 18.26
C SER A 7 -23.09 2.00 17.11
N VAL A 8 -22.95 1.50 15.89
CA VAL A 8 -23.31 2.23 14.67
C VAL A 8 -24.22 1.36 13.82
N TYR A 9 -25.32 1.93 13.36
CA TYR A 9 -26.08 1.39 12.24
C TYR A 9 -25.84 2.26 11.02
N ARG A 10 -25.60 1.65 9.87
CA ARG A 10 -25.50 2.36 8.60
C ARG A 10 -26.64 1.95 7.69
N TYR A 11 -27.38 2.94 7.19
CA TYR A 11 -28.49 2.75 6.27
C TYR A 11 -28.64 3.95 5.34
N ASN A 12 -28.77 3.68 4.04
CA ASN A 12 -28.84 4.66 2.97
C ASN A 12 -27.71 5.72 3.04
N GLY A 13 -26.50 5.27 3.39
CA GLY A 13 -25.33 6.14 3.56
C GLY A 13 -25.37 7.07 4.79
N ILE A 14 -26.35 6.92 5.68
CA ILE A 14 -26.41 7.64 6.96
C ILE A 14 -26.00 6.73 8.11
N TYR A 15 -25.20 7.27 9.02
CA TYR A 15 -24.71 6.60 10.21
C TYR A 15 -25.54 7.06 11.42
N PHE A 16 -26.15 6.11 12.12
CA PHE A 16 -26.86 6.30 13.38
C PHE A 16 -25.94 5.82 14.49
N ILE A 17 -25.35 6.76 15.22
CA ILE A 17 -24.23 6.51 16.12
C ILE A 17 -24.71 6.63 17.56
N GLN A 18 -24.38 5.64 18.38
CA GLN A 18 -24.57 5.66 19.82
C GLN A 18 -23.22 5.54 20.53
N TYR A 19 -22.93 6.47 21.44
CA TYR A 19 -21.76 6.45 22.29
C TYR A 19 -21.98 5.66 23.56
N HIS A 20 -20.99 4.83 23.89
CA HIS A 20 -20.94 4.04 25.11
C HIS A 20 -19.72 4.45 25.92
N HIS A 21 -19.94 4.81 27.17
CA HIS A 21 -18.88 5.31 28.05
C HIS A 21 -17.97 4.20 28.60
N TRP A 22 -18.46 2.97 28.67
CA TRP A 22 -17.78 1.89 29.39
C TRP A 22 -17.92 0.55 28.66
N ASP A 23 -17.00 -0.37 28.96
CA ASP A 23 -17.00 -1.77 28.50
C ASP A 23 -17.13 -1.97 26.98
N ALA A 24 -16.52 -1.07 26.20
CA ALA A 24 -16.54 -1.16 24.74
C ALA A 24 -15.73 -2.31 24.12
N TYR A 25 -15.09 -3.18 24.91
CA TYR A 25 -14.31 -4.31 24.38
C TYR A 25 -15.18 -5.31 23.61
N PRO A 26 -14.58 -6.19 22.79
CA PRO A 26 -15.35 -7.19 22.05
C PRO A 26 -16.25 -8.07 22.92
N ARG A 27 -15.80 -8.43 24.14
CA ARG A 27 -16.56 -9.24 25.10
C ARG A 27 -17.74 -8.49 25.76
N GLY A 28 -17.69 -7.16 25.77
CA GLY A 28 -18.74 -6.29 26.31
C GLY A 28 -19.64 -5.81 25.18
N LEU A 29 -19.48 -4.53 24.80
CA LEU A 29 -20.28 -3.89 23.75
C LEU A 29 -20.30 -4.69 22.43
N GLY A 30 -19.17 -5.28 22.01
CA GLY A 30 -19.13 -6.04 20.75
C GLY A 30 -20.11 -7.22 20.72
N VAL A 31 -20.16 -7.99 21.80
CA VAL A 31 -21.13 -9.08 22.00
C VAL A 31 -22.56 -8.55 22.11
N GLN A 32 -22.77 -7.42 22.79
CA GLN A 32 -24.10 -6.79 22.88
C GLN A 32 -24.63 -6.43 21.48
N VAL A 33 -23.80 -5.81 20.64
CA VAL A 33 -24.16 -5.46 19.26
C VAL A 33 -24.34 -6.72 18.40
N LYS A 34 -23.48 -7.74 18.55
CA LYS A 34 -23.64 -9.04 17.87
C LYS A 34 -24.99 -9.68 18.20
N ASN A 35 -25.39 -9.68 19.47
CA ASN A 35 -26.55 -10.41 19.96
C ASN A 35 -27.89 -9.80 19.50
N VAL A 36 -27.89 -8.59 18.96
CA VAL A 36 -29.07 -8.02 18.29
C VAL A 36 -29.34 -8.71 16.94
N ILE A 37 -28.31 -9.28 16.30
CA ILE A 37 -28.42 -9.93 14.98
C ILE A 37 -28.87 -11.40 15.18
N PRO A 38 -30.02 -11.81 14.61
CA PRO A 38 -30.49 -13.19 14.75
C PRO A 38 -29.58 -14.20 14.04
N ASP A 39 -29.38 -15.37 14.66
CA ASP A 39 -28.60 -16.47 14.07
C ASP A 39 -29.42 -17.31 13.07
N ASP A 40 -30.76 -17.34 13.19
CA ASP A 40 -31.64 -18.04 12.25
C ASP A 40 -31.87 -17.22 10.97
N GLN A 41 -31.76 -17.86 9.80
CA GLN A 41 -31.81 -17.19 8.51
C GLN A 41 -33.17 -16.55 8.19
N SER A 42 -34.27 -17.12 8.70
CA SER A 42 -35.63 -16.62 8.49
C SER A 42 -35.90 -15.43 9.42
N GLU A 43 -35.50 -15.55 10.69
CA GLU A 43 -35.56 -14.46 11.66
C GLU A 43 -34.67 -13.28 11.25
N TYR A 44 -33.48 -13.57 10.71
CA TYR A 44 -32.56 -12.57 10.21
C TYR A 44 -33.17 -11.68 9.12
N GLN A 45 -33.90 -12.27 8.16
CA GLN A 45 -34.54 -11.49 7.10
C GLN A 45 -35.62 -10.55 7.65
N LEU A 46 -36.46 -11.06 8.56
CA LEU A 46 -37.49 -10.25 9.20
C LEU A 46 -36.87 -9.11 10.01
N TRP A 47 -35.81 -9.39 10.77
CA TRP A 47 -35.06 -8.39 11.52
C TRP A 47 -34.42 -7.34 10.60
N LEU A 48 -33.80 -7.76 9.49
CA LEU A 48 -33.17 -6.84 8.53
C LEU A 48 -34.19 -5.88 7.90
N GLU A 49 -35.37 -6.38 7.53
CA GLU A 49 -36.46 -5.56 6.98
C GLU A 49 -37.00 -4.58 8.03
N ASP A 50 -37.17 -5.03 9.28
CA ASP A 50 -37.66 -4.21 10.39
C ASP A 50 -36.69 -3.09 10.76
N GLU A 51 -35.40 -3.39 10.92
CA GLU A 51 -34.36 -2.38 11.18
C GLU A 51 -34.30 -1.35 10.06
N LYS A 52 -34.33 -1.77 8.79
CA LYS A 52 -34.38 -0.84 7.65
C LYS A 52 -35.60 0.07 7.71
N ALA A 53 -36.77 -0.50 8.00
CA ALA A 53 -38.02 0.26 8.11
C ALA A 53 -38.01 1.24 9.29
N GLU A 54 -37.39 0.87 10.42
CA GLU A 54 -37.20 1.73 11.57
C GLU A 54 -36.29 2.90 11.25
N ARG A 55 -35.11 2.66 10.66
CA ARG A 55 -34.19 3.76 10.28
C ARG A 55 -34.76 4.68 9.22
N GLU A 56 -35.49 4.14 8.26
CA GLU A 56 -36.23 4.94 7.29
C GLU A 56 -37.30 5.82 7.98
N ARG A 57 -38.01 5.30 8.99
CA ARG A 57 -38.97 6.08 9.78
C ARG A 57 -38.26 7.18 10.58
N ASP A 58 -37.17 6.84 11.25
CA ASP A 58 -36.38 7.79 12.03
C ASP A 58 -35.83 8.93 11.15
N LEU A 59 -35.36 8.66 9.93
CA LEU A 59 -34.90 9.71 9.00
C LEU A 59 -36.03 10.64 8.54
N ARG A 60 -37.26 10.14 8.42
CA ARG A 60 -38.42 10.98 8.07
C ARG A 60 -38.83 11.89 9.23
N ASP A 61 -38.80 11.36 10.45
CA ASP A 61 -39.29 12.06 11.64
C ASP A 61 -38.21 13.00 12.22
N ASN A 62 -36.93 12.61 12.12
CA ASN A 62 -35.77 13.29 12.65
C ASN A 62 -34.68 13.47 11.57
N PRO A 63 -34.86 14.40 10.61
CA PRO A 63 -33.85 14.65 9.59
C PRO A 63 -32.52 15.09 10.21
N ILE A 64 -31.41 14.85 9.50
CA ILE A 64 -30.06 15.19 9.97
C ILE A 64 -29.98 16.70 10.27
N SER A 65 -29.89 17.04 11.55
CA SER A 65 -29.60 18.39 12.02
C SER A 65 -28.09 18.55 12.17
N CYS A 66 -27.54 19.70 11.75
CA CYS A 66 -26.10 19.96 11.77
C CYS A 66 -25.51 20.17 13.18
N ASP A 67 -26.36 20.33 14.21
CA ASP A 67 -25.96 20.97 15.47
C ASP A 67 -25.91 20.05 16.72
N GLU A 68 -26.16 18.74 16.60
CA GLU A 68 -26.24 17.82 17.78
C GLU A 68 -25.13 16.77 17.79
N LYS A 69 -23.87 17.18 18.00
CA LYS A 69 -22.75 16.24 18.23
C LYS A 69 -22.47 15.95 19.71
N ASP A 70 -23.21 16.58 20.61
CA ASP A 70 -23.02 16.52 22.07
C ASP A 70 -23.98 15.54 22.76
N SER A 71 -24.92 14.93 22.03
CA SER A 71 -25.78 13.87 22.52
C SER A 71 -25.07 12.50 22.48
N GLU A 72 -25.47 11.59 23.37
CA GLU A 72 -25.03 10.18 23.34
C GLU A 72 -25.44 9.48 22.05
N GLN A 73 -26.43 10.01 21.32
CA GLN A 73 -26.89 9.51 20.04
C GLN A 73 -26.96 10.63 19.01
N TRP A 74 -26.39 10.43 17.83
CA TRP A 74 -26.46 11.41 16.74
C TRP A 74 -26.43 10.74 15.37
N ARG A 75 -26.67 11.53 14.32
CA ARG A 75 -26.65 11.09 12.93
C ARG A 75 -25.54 11.79 12.16
N SER A 76 -24.94 11.09 11.22
CA SER A 76 -23.89 11.63 10.36
C SER A 76 -24.03 11.12 8.93
N SER A 77 -23.79 11.97 7.95
CA SER A 77 -23.60 11.55 6.55
C SER A 77 -22.17 11.07 6.27
N GLU A 78 -21.26 11.33 7.20
CA GLU A 78 -19.86 10.93 7.13
C GLU A 78 -19.61 9.78 8.10
N ALA A 79 -18.78 8.83 7.68
CA ALA A 79 -18.33 7.76 8.58
C ALA A 79 -17.68 8.38 9.82
N SER A 80 -17.93 7.79 10.98
CA SER A 80 -17.32 8.23 12.23
C SER A 80 -15.81 8.19 12.10
N SER A 81 -15.15 9.35 12.09
CA SER A 81 -13.72 9.39 12.35
C SER A 81 -13.50 8.96 13.80
N PHE A 82 -12.43 8.22 14.05
CA PHE A 82 -11.98 7.98 15.43
C PHE A 82 -11.83 9.34 16.11
N LYS A 83 -12.67 9.62 17.11
CA LYS A 83 -12.31 10.63 18.10
C LYS A 83 -11.18 10.04 18.94
N ASP A 84 -10.27 10.89 19.42
CA ASP A 84 -9.06 10.47 20.15
C ASP A 84 -9.36 9.63 21.42
N ASP A 85 -10.61 9.61 21.90
CA ASP A 85 -11.06 8.91 23.11
C ASP A 85 -11.81 7.59 22.85
N VAL A 86 -12.12 7.25 21.60
CA VAL A 86 -12.91 6.06 21.24
C VAL A 86 -11.98 4.88 20.92
N SER A 87 -12.15 3.79 21.67
CA SER A 87 -11.29 2.61 21.53
C SER A 87 -11.84 1.56 20.58
N TRP A 88 -13.16 1.50 20.40
CA TRP A 88 -13.83 0.47 19.59
C TRP A 88 -15.04 1.03 18.85
N ILE A 89 -15.19 0.65 17.58
CA ILE A 89 -16.38 0.97 16.78
C ILE A 89 -16.96 -0.34 16.26
N TYR A 90 -18.22 -0.62 16.57
CA TYR A 90 -18.98 -1.74 16.00
C TYR A 90 -20.06 -1.17 15.09
N GLU A 91 -20.02 -1.56 13.83
CA GLU A 91 -20.97 -1.07 12.83
C GLU A 91 -21.73 -2.23 12.17
N ILE A 92 -23.05 -2.08 12.12
CA ILE A 92 -23.97 -2.90 11.35
C ILE A 92 -24.33 -2.12 10.08
N ASP A 93 -23.71 -2.50 8.96
CA ASP A 93 -24.02 -1.95 7.65
C ASP A 93 -25.19 -2.72 7.03
N LEU A 94 -26.37 -2.12 7.10
CA LEU A 94 -27.62 -2.69 6.58
C LEU A 94 -27.71 -2.60 5.04
N ASP A 95 -26.95 -1.69 4.42
CA ASP A 95 -26.94 -1.49 2.98
C ASP A 95 -26.20 -2.64 2.28
N HIS A 96 -25.07 -3.06 2.86
CA HIS A 96 -24.19 -4.10 2.32
C HIS A 96 -24.29 -5.44 3.06
N GLU A 97 -25.06 -5.48 4.16
CA GLU A 97 -25.21 -6.64 5.03
C GLU A 97 -23.89 -7.12 5.66
N VAL A 98 -23.10 -6.17 6.19
CA VAL A 98 -21.75 -6.38 6.73
C VAL A 98 -21.64 -5.91 8.18
N PHE A 99 -20.91 -6.67 8.99
CA PHE A 99 -20.48 -6.25 10.32
C PHE A 99 -19.05 -5.72 10.26
N LEU A 100 -18.84 -4.47 10.67
CA LEU A 100 -17.53 -3.85 10.72
C LEU A 100 -17.06 -3.66 12.16
N VAL A 101 -15.75 -3.77 12.35
CA VAL A 101 -15.05 -3.40 13.59
C VAL A 101 -14.00 -2.38 13.23
N ASP A 102 -13.99 -1.24 13.91
CA ASP A 102 -13.02 -0.16 13.69
C ASP A 102 -13.02 0.36 12.24
N ASN A 103 -14.21 0.40 11.61
CA ASN A 103 -14.45 0.74 10.20
C ASN A 103 -13.88 -0.29 9.19
N PHE A 104 -13.51 -1.49 9.63
CA PHE A 104 -13.07 -2.58 8.75
C PHE A 104 -14.13 -3.69 8.68
N PRO A 105 -14.49 -4.18 7.48
CA PRO A 105 -15.46 -5.25 7.33
C PRO A 105 -14.87 -6.60 7.76
N LEU A 106 -15.54 -7.26 8.70
CA LEU A 106 -15.09 -8.54 9.26
C LEU A 106 -16.03 -9.67 8.90
N PHE A 107 -17.33 -9.50 9.13
CA PHE A 107 -18.30 -10.57 9.04
C PHE A 107 -19.47 -10.24 8.11
N SER A 108 -20.03 -11.26 7.46
CA SER A 108 -21.34 -11.13 6.83
C SER A 108 -22.42 -11.18 7.91
N LEU A 109 -23.37 -10.24 7.89
CA LEU A 109 -24.49 -10.25 8.82
C LEU A 109 -25.35 -11.52 8.69
N ARG A 110 -25.38 -12.14 7.50
CA ARG A 110 -26.08 -13.41 7.24
C ARG A 110 -25.48 -14.61 7.97
N ASN A 111 -24.22 -14.52 8.38
CA ASN A 111 -23.46 -15.64 8.92
C ASN A 111 -22.53 -15.16 10.05
N MET A 112 -23.07 -14.49 11.06
CA MET A 112 -22.29 -14.09 12.22
C MET A 112 -21.67 -15.30 12.95
N PRO A 113 -20.53 -15.14 13.65
CA PRO A 113 -20.00 -16.18 14.53
C PRO A 113 -21.06 -16.60 15.57
N GLN A 114 -21.34 -17.90 15.67
CA GLN A 114 -22.49 -18.42 16.43
C GLN A 114 -22.39 -18.23 17.95
N THR A 115 -21.17 -18.20 18.50
CA THR A 115 -20.95 -18.00 19.93
C THR A 115 -20.19 -16.71 20.18
N GLU A 116 -20.43 -16.11 21.34
CA GLU A 116 -19.76 -14.89 21.80
C GLU A 116 -18.23 -15.07 21.86
N ASP A 117 -17.77 -16.22 22.39
CA ASP A 117 -16.35 -16.56 22.41
C ASP A 117 -15.76 -16.63 21.00
N LEU A 118 -16.45 -17.30 20.07
CA LEU A 118 -15.99 -17.39 18.69
C LEU A 118 -15.95 -16.01 18.03
N PHE A 119 -16.95 -15.16 18.27
CA PHE A 119 -16.98 -13.78 17.78
C PHE A 119 -15.74 -13.01 18.24
N CYS A 120 -15.46 -12.98 19.54
CA CYS A 120 -14.30 -12.28 20.09
C CYS A 120 -12.99 -12.85 19.55
N ARG A 121 -12.86 -14.18 19.47
CA ARG A 121 -11.64 -14.85 18.98
C ARG A 121 -11.40 -14.60 17.51
N CYS A 122 -12.46 -14.45 16.70
CA CYS A 122 -12.33 -14.19 15.27
C CYS A 122 -11.85 -12.78 14.96
N ILE A 123 -11.95 -11.80 15.88
CA ILE A 123 -11.47 -10.43 15.68
C ILE A 123 -9.94 -10.39 15.88
N GLY A 124 -9.23 -9.84 14.91
CA GLY A 124 -7.78 -9.75 14.93
C GLY A 124 -7.25 -8.68 13.98
N PHE A 125 -6.07 -8.93 13.42
CA PHE A 125 -5.43 -8.03 12.47
C PHE A 125 -4.94 -8.80 11.25
N ASN A 126 -4.93 -8.14 10.10
CA ASN A 126 -4.31 -8.67 8.90
C ASN A 126 -2.78 -8.42 8.91
N HIS A 127 -2.06 -8.86 7.86
CA HIS A 127 -0.60 -8.73 7.82
C HIS A 127 -0.08 -7.28 7.67
N TYR A 128 -0.99 -6.34 7.40
CA TYR A 128 -0.72 -4.91 7.28
C TYR A 128 -1.12 -4.13 8.53
N GLY A 129 -1.54 -4.81 9.61
CA GLY A 129 -1.85 -4.18 10.89
C GLY A 129 -3.24 -3.55 10.97
N HIS A 130 -4.10 -3.79 9.98
CA HIS A 130 -5.50 -3.33 10.02
C HIS A 130 -6.39 -4.35 10.68
N ARG A 131 -7.50 -3.88 11.29
CA ARG A 131 -8.51 -4.74 11.89
C ARG A 131 -9.06 -5.70 10.84
N SER A 132 -9.18 -6.98 11.21
CA SER A 132 -9.60 -8.03 10.27
C SER A 132 -10.00 -9.30 11.02
N TYR A 133 -10.42 -10.31 10.28
CA TYR A 133 -10.69 -11.63 10.86
C TYR A 133 -9.39 -12.44 11.03
N LYS A 134 -9.30 -13.27 12.08
CA LYS A 134 -8.18 -14.22 12.24
C LYS A 134 -8.25 -15.33 11.18
N SER A 135 -7.12 -15.96 10.87
CA SER A 135 -7.00 -16.96 9.79
C SER A 135 -7.87 -18.21 9.99
N PHE A 136 -8.23 -18.55 11.23
CA PHE A 136 -9.11 -19.67 11.56
C PHE A 136 -10.62 -19.32 11.49
N THR A 137 -10.99 -18.06 11.28
CA THR A 137 -12.40 -17.64 11.18
C THR A 137 -13.12 -18.47 10.12
N PRO A 138 -14.29 -19.08 10.39
CA PRO A 138 -14.98 -19.90 9.40
C PRO A 138 -15.27 -19.14 8.10
N MET A 139 -15.01 -19.75 6.93
CA MET A 139 -15.17 -19.08 5.63
C MET A 139 -16.56 -18.49 5.42
N LYS A 140 -17.62 -19.17 5.88
CA LYS A 140 -19.00 -18.69 5.80
C LYS A 140 -19.24 -17.38 6.55
N CYS A 141 -18.47 -17.13 7.61
CA CYS A 141 -18.60 -15.93 8.43
C CYS A 141 -17.84 -14.75 7.86
N ARG A 142 -16.78 -15.00 7.07
CA ARG A 142 -15.92 -13.95 6.53
C ARG A 142 -16.70 -13.08 5.56
N TYR A 143 -16.50 -11.78 5.68
CA TYR A 143 -16.88 -10.85 4.64
C TYR A 143 -16.11 -11.18 3.33
N ASN A 144 -16.86 -11.31 2.23
CA ASN A 144 -16.33 -11.63 0.90
C ASN A 144 -17.09 -10.88 -0.21
N TRP A 145 -17.77 -9.80 0.15
CA TRP A 145 -18.61 -9.10 -0.80
C TRP A 145 -17.76 -8.30 -1.79
N THR A 146 -18.17 -8.34 -3.05
CA THR A 146 -17.61 -7.53 -4.13
C THR A 146 -18.76 -7.06 -4.99
N ALA A 147 -18.79 -5.77 -5.35
CA ALA A 147 -19.75 -5.25 -6.29
C ALA A 147 -19.77 -6.10 -7.58
N PRO A 148 -20.94 -6.26 -8.21
CA PRO A 148 -20.99 -6.91 -9.51
C PRO A 148 -20.27 -6.04 -10.56
N PRO A 149 -19.63 -6.65 -11.56
CA PRO A 149 -19.03 -5.91 -12.65
C PRO A 149 -20.10 -5.09 -13.40
N PRO A 150 -19.75 -3.90 -13.91
CA PRO A 150 -20.69 -3.06 -14.64
C PRO A 150 -21.17 -3.75 -15.91
N ALA A 151 -22.44 -3.50 -16.29
CA ALA A 151 -22.97 -4.00 -17.55
C ALA A 151 -22.16 -3.47 -18.75
N VAL A 152 -21.70 -4.38 -19.61
CA VAL A 152 -20.92 -4.06 -20.81
C VAL A 152 -21.79 -4.26 -22.05
N PRO A 153 -21.96 -3.23 -22.91
CA PRO A 153 -22.69 -3.38 -24.17
C PRO A 153 -22.03 -4.42 -25.09
N GLN A 154 -22.84 -5.28 -25.73
CA GLN A 154 -22.34 -6.30 -26.66
C GLN A 154 -21.55 -5.69 -27.83
N GLN A 155 -21.87 -4.46 -28.22
CA GLN A 155 -21.15 -3.71 -29.25
C GLN A 155 -19.69 -3.45 -28.87
N SER A 156 -19.40 -3.15 -27.60
CA SER A 156 -18.03 -2.97 -27.12
C SER A 156 -17.25 -4.28 -27.17
N ILE A 157 -17.90 -5.40 -26.82
CA ILE A 157 -17.27 -6.72 -26.90
C ILE A 157 -16.94 -7.06 -28.36
N ALA A 158 -17.91 -6.89 -29.26
CA ALA A 158 -17.72 -7.14 -30.69
C ALA A 158 -16.63 -6.25 -31.31
N ALA A 159 -16.57 -4.97 -30.92
CA ALA A 159 -15.53 -4.04 -31.37
C ALA A 159 -14.14 -4.46 -30.90
N TYR A 160 -14.02 -5.02 -29.69
CA TYR A 160 -12.75 -5.53 -29.17
C TYR A 160 -12.33 -6.79 -29.93
N ASP A 161 -13.24 -7.75 -30.09
CA ASP A 161 -12.94 -9.02 -30.74
C ASP A 161 -12.55 -8.81 -32.22
N ALA A 162 -13.12 -7.79 -32.88
CA ALA A 162 -12.75 -7.39 -34.24
C ALA A 162 -11.29 -6.93 -34.38
N LEU A 163 -10.66 -6.43 -33.31
CA LEU A 163 -9.25 -6.01 -33.32
C LEU A 163 -8.28 -7.21 -33.30
N ASN A 164 -8.75 -8.41 -32.92
CA ASN A 164 -7.93 -9.62 -32.82
C ASN A 164 -6.62 -9.40 -32.04
N LEU A 165 -6.71 -8.72 -30.88
CA LEU A 165 -5.54 -8.33 -30.11
C LEU A 165 -4.85 -9.57 -29.51
N PRO A 166 -3.53 -9.76 -29.72
CA PRO A 166 -2.81 -10.83 -29.06
C PRO A 166 -2.69 -10.54 -27.57
N VAL A 167 -3.20 -11.46 -26.75
CA VAL A 167 -2.92 -11.54 -25.31
C VAL A 167 -1.57 -12.23 -25.13
N VAL A 168 -0.62 -11.56 -24.49
CA VAL A 168 0.77 -12.00 -24.37
C VAL A 168 1.15 -12.13 -22.89
N ASP A 169 1.90 -13.18 -22.57
CA ASP A 169 2.53 -13.32 -21.24
C ASP A 169 3.40 -12.11 -20.91
N ILE A 170 3.47 -11.74 -19.63
CA ILE A 170 4.21 -10.55 -19.21
C ILE A 170 5.71 -10.61 -19.53
N ASN A 171 6.34 -11.78 -19.45
CA ASN A 171 7.76 -11.92 -19.79
C ASN A 171 7.97 -11.70 -21.30
N ALA A 172 7.14 -12.34 -22.12
CA ALA A 172 7.16 -12.15 -23.58
C ALA A 172 6.77 -10.71 -23.99
N PHE A 173 5.89 -10.06 -23.21
CA PHE A 173 5.52 -8.67 -23.40
C PHE A 173 6.72 -7.74 -23.19
N LEU A 174 7.48 -7.98 -22.12
CA LEU A 174 8.66 -7.20 -21.72
C LEU A 174 9.94 -7.59 -22.49
N GLY A 175 9.92 -8.70 -23.24
CA GLY A 175 11.10 -9.22 -23.94
C GLY A 175 12.08 -9.97 -23.03
N VAL A 176 11.60 -10.45 -21.89
CA VAL A 176 12.38 -11.25 -20.94
C VAL A 176 12.29 -12.73 -21.35
N ALA A 177 13.43 -13.39 -21.48
CA ALA A 177 13.47 -14.81 -21.81
C ALA A 177 12.82 -15.63 -20.69
N CYS A 178 11.89 -16.51 -21.06
CA CYS A 178 11.30 -17.46 -20.12
C CYS A 178 12.42 -18.32 -19.53
N ASN A 179 12.52 -18.38 -18.20
CA ASN A 179 13.54 -19.11 -17.42
C ASN A 179 14.92 -18.43 -17.27
N ALA A 180 15.11 -17.20 -17.74
CA ALA A 180 16.33 -16.48 -17.37
C ALA A 180 16.35 -16.23 -15.86
N ALA A 181 17.48 -16.53 -15.22
CA ALA A 181 17.68 -16.19 -13.81
C ALA A 181 17.57 -14.66 -13.66
N ARG A 182 16.73 -14.23 -12.72
CA ARG A 182 16.51 -12.80 -12.44
C ARG A 182 17.82 -12.18 -11.93
N PRO A 183 18.36 -11.14 -12.58
CA PRO A 183 19.53 -10.44 -12.08
C PRO A 183 19.28 -9.82 -10.69
N GLY A 184 20.32 -9.75 -9.85
CA GLY A 184 20.19 -9.24 -8.47
C GLY A 184 19.58 -7.84 -8.37
N TRP A 185 19.94 -6.93 -9.29
CA TRP A 185 19.40 -5.57 -9.36
C TRP A 185 17.90 -5.54 -9.66
N GLU A 186 17.41 -6.49 -10.45
CA GLU A 186 16.01 -6.58 -10.81
C GLU A 186 15.21 -7.08 -9.62
N SER A 187 15.73 -8.09 -8.93
CA SER A 187 15.20 -8.56 -7.65
C SER A 187 15.17 -7.43 -6.61
N ALA A 188 16.23 -6.62 -6.51
CA ALA A 188 16.29 -5.49 -5.59
C ALA A 188 15.21 -4.44 -5.90
N ARG A 189 15.01 -4.11 -7.18
CA ARG A 189 13.97 -3.18 -7.62
C ARG A 189 12.57 -3.67 -7.31
N ILE A 190 12.28 -4.93 -7.62
CA ILE A 190 10.97 -5.53 -7.34
C ILE A 190 10.73 -5.56 -5.83
N ALA A 191 11.70 -6.03 -5.04
CA ALA A 191 11.58 -6.09 -3.59
C ALA A 191 11.40 -4.71 -2.95
N LEU A 192 12.12 -3.68 -3.43
CA LEU A 192 11.88 -2.31 -2.97
C LEU A 192 10.48 -1.84 -3.30
N TYR A 193 9.98 -2.16 -4.49
CA TYR A 193 8.62 -1.80 -4.86
C TYR A 193 7.57 -2.51 -4.01
N GLU A 194 7.77 -3.80 -3.70
CA GLU A 194 6.94 -4.56 -2.76
C GLU A 194 6.92 -3.92 -1.37
N VAL A 195 8.08 -3.48 -0.86
CA VAL A 195 8.19 -2.75 0.42
C VAL A 195 7.40 -1.45 0.37
N LEU A 196 7.54 -0.65 -0.69
CA LEU A 196 6.84 0.62 -0.83
C LEU A 196 5.32 0.43 -0.91
N VAL A 197 4.86 -0.54 -1.70
CA VAL A 197 3.43 -0.89 -1.81
C VAL A 197 2.93 -1.40 -0.45
N GLY A 198 3.65 -2.31 0.19
CA GLY A 198 3.27 -2.86 1.49
C GLY A 198 3.23 -1.80 2.59
N GLY A 199 4.20 -0.91 2.63
CA GLY A 199 4.21 0.25 3.55
C GLY A 199 3.01 1.15 3.35
N LYS A 200 2.67 1.43 2.10
CA LYS A 200 1.49 2.21 1.73
C LYS A 200 0.19 1.49 2.07
N MET A 201 0.15 0.16 1.99
CA MET A 201 -0.98 -0.64 2.45
C MET A 201 -1.16 -0.61 3.97
N GLN A 202 -0.12 -0.36 4.77
CA GLN A 202 -0.21 -0.22 6.24
C GLN A 202 -0.84 1.11 6.67
N SER A 203 -0.99 2.09 5.77
CA SER A 203 -1.63 3.36 6.10
C SER A 203 -3.11 3.15 6.45
N GLY A 204 -3.55 3.69 7.60
CA GLY A 204 -4.95 3.61 8.04
C GLY A 204 -5.92 4.20 7.01
N ALA A 205 -5.55 5.32 6.37
CA ALA A 205 -6.35 5.95 5.33
C ALA A 205 -6.56 5.03 4.11
N PHE A 206 -5.51 4.31 3.70
CA PHE A 206 -5.64 3.32 2.64
C PHE A 206 -6.49 2.13 3.09
N GLY A 207 -6.23 1.59 4.29
CA GLY A 207 -6.98 0.46 4.84
C GLY A 207 -8.49 0.70 4.89
N GLN A 208 -8.90 1.90 5.29
CA GLN A 208 -10.33 2.28 5.28
C GLN A 208 -10.86 2.45 3.85
N ALA A 209 -10.11 3.15 3.00
CA ALA A 209 -10.57 3.46 1.65
C ALA A 209 -10.65 2.22 0.76
N ILE A 210 -9.75 1.23 0.89
CA ILE A 210 -9.71 0.06 0.00
C ILE A 210 -10.99 -0.78 0.08
N HIS A 211 -11.67 -0.81 1.22
CA HIS A 211 -12.95 -1.51 1.36
C HIS A 211 -14.09 -0.81 0.62
N THR A 212 -14.05 0.53 0.51
CA THR A 212 -15.01 1.26 -0.34
C THR A 212 -14.80 0.97 -1.84
N LEU A 213 -13.63 0.47 -2.24
CA LEU A 213 -13.41 0.04 -3.63
C LEU A 213 -14.19 -1.23 -3.95
N GLU A 214 -14.38 -2.12 -2.97
CA GLU A 214 -15.18 -3.32 -3.14
C GLU A 214 -16.63 -2.95 -3.47
N THR A 215 -17.10 -1.76 -3.05
CA THR A 215 -18.44 -1.24 -3.36
C THR A 215 -18.54 -0.44 -4.65
N ALA A 216 -17.41 -0.14 -5.29
CA ALA A 216 -17.36 0.67 -6.49
C ALA A 216 -17.84 -0.10 -7.73
N THR A 217 -19.12 0.06 -8.09
CA THR A 217 -19.74 -0.55 -9.28
C THR A 217 -19.16 -0.08 -10.61
N SER A 218 -18.45 1.04 -10.63
CA SER A 218 -17.81 1.58 -11.82
C SER A 218 -16.56 2.35 -11.44
N SER A 219 -15.72 2.67 -12.43
CA SER A 219 -14.61 3.57 -12.19
C SER A 219 -15.09 4.89 -11.58
N ALA A 220 -16.34 5.34 -11.88
CA ALA A 220 -16.98 6.57 -11.37
C ALA A 220 -16.96 6.67 -9.85
N ALA A 221 -17.10 5.53 -9.21
CA ALA A 221 -17.21 5.42 -7.76
C ALA A 221 -15.88 5.21 -7.04
N ILE A 222 -14.73 5.17 -7.75
CA ILE A 222 -13.43 5.04 -7.08
C ILE A 222 -13.16 6.32 -6.26
N PRO A 223 -12.89 6.20 -4.94
CA PRO A 223 -12.55 7.35 -4.11
C PRO A 223 -11.30 8.09 -4.59
N GLU A 224 -11.32 9.42 -4.53
CA GLU A 224 -10.17 10.27 -4.91
C GLU A 224 -8.91 9.96 -4.08
N VAL A 225 -9.08 9.61 -2.79
CA VAL A 225 -7.96 9.18 -1.93
C VAL A 225 -7.25 7.93 -2.48
N LEU A 226 -8.00 6.99 -3.05
CA LEU A 226 -7.40 5.82 -3.70
C LEU A 226 -6.79 6.19 -5.04
N ILE A 227 -7.39 7.09 -5.83
CA ILE A 227 -6.78 7.56 -7.08
C ILE A 227 -5.43 8.21 -6.79
N ALA A 228 -5.35 9.11 -5.82
CA ALA A 228 -4.11 9.75 -5.41
C ALA A 228 -3.07 8.71 -4.95
N TRP A 229 -3.48 7.75 -4.11
CA TRP A 229 -2.63 6.63 -3.69
C TRP A 229 -2.10 5.83 -4.88
N GLY A 230 -2.99 5.46 -5.81
CA GLY A 230 -2.67 4.70 -7.01
C GLY A 230 -1.75 5.44 -7.96
N GLN A 231 -1.88 6.76 -8.07
CA GLN A 231 -0.95 7.60 -8.82
C GLN A 231 0.44 7.56 -8.17
N GLU A 232 0.52 7.72 -6.86
CA GLU A 232 1.78 7.70 -6.12
C GLU A 232 2.51 6.37 -6.29
N ILE A 233 1.85 5.25 -5.99
CA ILE A 233 2.49 3.92 -6.10
C ILE A 233 2.85 3.55 -7.53
N LEU A 234 2.05 3.92 -8.54
CA LEU A 234 2.45 3.69 -9.93
C LEU A 234 3.63 4.59 -10.30
N HIS A 235 3.63 5.86 -9.88
CA HIS A 235 4.75 6.75 -10.12
C HIS A 235 6.05 6.18 -9.53
N LEU A 236 6.01 5.62 -8.31
CA LEU A 236 7.14 4.93 -7.70
C LEU A 236 7.62 3.74 -8.55
N GLY A 237 6.70 2.94 -9.08
CA GLY A 237 7.01 1.80 -9.95
C GLY A 237 7.63 2.19 -11.29
N PHE A 238 7.16 3.28 -11.88
CA PHE A 238 7.61 3.80 -13.18
C PHE A 238 8.82 4.75 -13.10
N GLY A 239 9.11 5.30 -11.91
CA GLY A 239 10.20 6.25 -11.70
C GLY A 239 11.55 5.60 -11.40
N PRO A 240 12.65 6.37 -11.44
CA PRO A 240 14.01 5.88 -11.21
C PRO A 240 14.30 5.29 -9.81
N MET A 241 13.31 5.20 -8.90
CA MET A 241 13.44 4.69 -7.52
C MET A 241 14.70 5.22 -6.82
N ARG A 242 14.92 6.53 -6.90
CA ARG A 242 16.00 7.26 -6.24
C ARG A 242 15.39 8.10 -5.12
N PHE A 243 15.58 7.67 -3.88
CA PHE A 243 15.00 8.32 -2.70
C PHE A 243 16.09 9.10 -1.96
N ILE A 244 16.40 10.32 -2.40
CA ILE A 244 17.50 11.13 -1.85
C ILE A 244 16.93 12.16 -0.87
N GLU A 245 17.45 12.22 0.37
CA GLU A 245 16.98 13.04 1.50
C GLU A 245 16.70 14.54 1.20
N LYS A 246 17.32 15.10 0.15
CA LYS A 246 17.17 16.50 -0.27
C LYS A 246 16.09 16.74 -1.32
N ASP A 247 15.62 15.69 -1.99
CA ASP A 247 14.50 15.77 -2.90
C ASP A 247 13.21 15.72 -2.07
N GLN A 248 12.93 16.83 -1.37
CA GLN A 248 11.59 17.15 -0.82
C GLN A 248 10.56 17.37 -1.94
N HIS A 249 10.70 16.65 -3.05
CA HIS A 249 9.60 16.43 -3.96
C HIS A 249 8.62 15.50 -3.24
N VAL A 250 7.91 16.08 -2.26
CA VAL A 250 6.50 15.76 -2.03
C VAL A 250 5.96 15.50 -3.42
N PHE A 251 5.39 14.32 -3.64
CA PHE A 251 4.69 14.00 -4.88
C PHE A 251 3.47 14.92 -5.00
N ARG A 252 3.71 16.22 -5.18
CA ARG A 252 2.78 17.22 -5.69
C ARG A 252 2.70 16.94 -7.19
N GLY A 253 2.19 15.76 -7.53
CA GLY A 253 1.55 15.58 -8.82
C GLY A 253 0.62 16.77 -8.97
N ASN A 254 0.67 17.44 -10.12
CA ASN A 254 -0.33 18.45 -10.45
C ASN A 254 -1.68 17.85 -10.10
N ALA A 255 -2.37 18.44 -9.11
CA ALA A 255 -3.64 17.94 -8.62
C ALA A 255 -4.50 17.64 -9.85
N HIS A 256 -4.72 16.36 -10.10
CA HIS A 256 -5.31 15.94 -11.35
C HIS A 256 -6.71 16.56 -11.40
N ASP A 257 -7.12 17.06 -12.56
CA ASP A 257 -8.53 17.36 -12.77
C ASP A 257 -9.27 16.01 -12.66
N GLY A 258 -9.91 15.76 -11.52
CA GLY A 258 -10.55 14.47 -11.17
C GLY A 258 -11.59 14.00 -12.20
N ARG A 259 -11.92 14.85 -13.17
CA ARG A 259 -12.76 14.51 -14.33
C ARG A 259 -12.06 13.62 -15.35
N ASN A 260 -10.75 13.73 -15.52
CA ASN A 260 -10.01 12.96 -16.53
C ASN A 260 -9.22 11.82 -15.89
N ARG A 261 -9.79 10.62 -15.96
CA ARG A 261 -9.23 9.41 -15.35
C ARG A 261 -8.12 8.74 -16.13
N VAL A 262 -7.71 9.36 -17.22
CA VAL A 262 -6.45 9.02 -17.86
C VAL A 262 -5.40 9.96 -17.34
N TRP A 263 -4.45 9.39 -16.62
CA TRP A 263 -3.29 10.07 -16.09
C TRP A 263 -2.07 9.69 -16.92
N GLN A 264 -1.38 10.67 -17.48
CA GLN A 264 -0.08 10.43 -18.07
C GLN A 264 0.98 10.52 -16.98
N ILE A 265 1.82 9.49 -16.87
CA ILE A 265 2.95 9.52 -15.93
C ILE A 265 3.96 10.53 -16.46
N SER A 266 4.18 11.60 -15.70
CA SER A 266 5.12 12.67 -16.03
C SER A 266 6.46 12.09 -16.49
N SER A 267 6.98 12.56 -17.63
CA SER A 267 8.24 12.13 -18.29
C SER A 267 8.25 10.76 -18.98
N ALA A 268 7.15 10.00 -18.95
CA ALA A 268 7.03 8.69 -19.57
C ALA A 268 5.92 8.65 -20.64
N PRO A 269 6.07 7.83 -21.71
CA PRO A 269 5.00 7.55 -22.66
C PRO A 269 4.01 6.51 -22.09
N VAL A 270 3.62 6.66 -20.82
CA VAL A 270 2.70 5.76 -20.10
C VAL A 270 1.44 6.51 -19.73
N TYR A 271 0.30 5.91 -20.06
CA TYR A 271 -1.02 6.40 -19.73
C TYR A 271 -1.70 5.40 -18.82
N VAL A 272 -2.12 5.84 -17.65
CA VAL A 272 -2.84 5.02 -16.67
C VAL A 272 -4.32 5.37 -16.75
N GLN A 273 -5.18 4.35 -16.85
CA GLN A 273 -6.61 4.50 -16.67
C GLN A 273 -7.05 3.68 -15.45
N PHE A 274 -7.66 4.36 -14.47
CA PHE A 274 -8.26 3.71 -13.32
C PHE A 274 -9.56 3.01 -13.73
N ALA A 275 -9.73 1.76 -13.28
CA ALA A 275 -10.85 0.90 -13.61
C ALA A 275 -11.27 0.08 -12.38
N THR A 276 -12.46 -0.53 -12.43
CA THR A 276 -12.89 -1.54 -11.46
C THR A 276 -13.02 -2.88 -12.18
N HIS A 277 -13.09 -4.01 -11.47
CA HIS A 277 -13.41 -5.34 -12.00
C HIS A 277 -12.59 -5.77 -13.24
N LEU A 278 -11.26 -5.58 -13.23
CA LEU A 278 -10.41 -6.02 -14.36
C LEU A 278 -10.27 -7.55 -14.46
N ASN A 279 -10.71 -8.28 -13.44
CA ASN A 279 -10.84 -9.73 -13.44
C ASN A 279 -12.06 -10.23 -14.23
N ASP A 280 -13.05 -9.37 -14.51
CA ASP A 280 -14.14 -9.70 -15.43
C ASP A 280 -13.70 -9.48 -16.88
N GLU A 281 -13.80 -10.53 -17.71
CA GLU A 281 -13.30 -10.49 -19.09
C GLU A 281 -14.00 -9.42 -19.94
N ARG A 282 -15.32 -9.29 -19.80
CA ARG A 282 -16.11 -8.35 -20.62
C ARG A 282 -15.74 -6.91 -20.29
N ASN A 283 -15.62 -6.60 -18.99
CA ASN A 283 -15.25 -5.30 -18.52
C ASN A 283 -13.77 -4.97 -18.84
N LEU A 284 -12.86 -5.94 -18.74
CA LEU A 284 -11.48 -5.77 -19.20
C LEU A 284 -11.42 -5.39 -20.68
N LYS A 285 -12.14 -6.11 -21.56
CA LYS A 285 -12.22 -5.80 -23.00
C LYS A 285 -12.70 -4.37 -23.26
N LYS A 286 -13.78 -3.97 -22.57
CA LYS A 286 -14.31 -2.59 -22.64
C LYS A 286 -13.26 -1.56 -22.22
N CYS A 287 -12.61 -1.76 -21.07
CA CYS A 287 -11.59 -0.85 -20.57
C CYS A 287 -10.37 -0.75 -21.50
N ILE A 288 -9.96 -1.86 -22.13
CA ILE A 288 -8.87 -1.84 -23.13
C ILE A 288 -9.25 -0.99 -24.34
N LEU A 289 -10.47 -1.13 -24.87
CA LEU A 289 -10.93 -0.30 -25.98
C LEU A 289 -10.94 1.18 -25.63
N GLU A 290 -11.47 1.53 -24.46
CA GLU A 290 -11.51 2.91 -23.99
C GLU A 290 -10.10 3.48 -23.84
N LEU A 291 -9.15 2.71 -23.29
CA LEU A 291 -7.77 3.13 -23.15
C LEU A 291 -7.10 3.30 -24.52
N LEU A 292 -7.30 2.36 -25.45
CA LEU A 292 -6.76 2.44 -26.81
C LEU A 292 -7.26 3.68 -27.56
N SER A 293 -8.51 4.10 -27.34
CA SER A 293 -9.06 5.31 -27.96
C SER A 293 -8.41 6.60 -27.45
N LYS A 294 -7.83 6.57 -26.23
CA LYS A 294 -7.19 7.69 -25.56
C LYS A 294 -5.67 7.68 -25.69
N LEU A 295 -5.08 6.53 -26.03
CA LEU A 295 -3.63 6.41 -26.24
C LEU A 295 -3.21 7.20 -27.48
N PRO A 296 -2.20 8.09 -27.38
CA PRO A 296 -1.70 8.80 -28.55
C PRO A 296 -1.09 7.81 -29.56
N SER A 297 -0.99 8.26 -30.81
CA SER A 297 -0.18 7.55 -31.80
C SER A 297 1.29 7.63 -31.38
N PRO A 298 2.00 6.49 -31.28
CA PRO A 298 3.40 6.48 -30.92
C PRO A 298 4.25 7.21 -31.97
N ALA A 299 5.28 7.91 -31.52
CA ALA A 299 6.32 8.45 -32.40
C ALA A 299 7.07 7.33 -33.14
N ALA A 300 7.68 7.65 -34.29
CA ALA A 300 8.44 6.69 -35.08
C ALA A 300 9.52 6.00 -34.23
N GLY A 301 9.49 4.66 -34.20
CA GLY A 301 10.44 3.85 -33.42
C GLY A 301 10.11 3.70 -31.92
N CYS A 302 9.10 4.41 -31.41
CA CYS A 302 8.68 4.32 -30.01
C CYS A 302 7.42 3.46 -29.86
N SER A 303 7.18 2.99 -28.63
CA SER A 303 5.89 2.41 -28.24
C SER A 303 5.23 3.30 -27.19
N SER A 304 3.91 3.42 -27.25
CA SER A 304 3.11 4.04 -26.21
C SER A 304 2.53 2.95 -25.34
N PHE A 305 2.59 3.13 -24.02
CA PHE A 305 2.10 2.16 -23.06
C PHE A 305 0.85 2.69 -22.37
N GLY A 306 -0.12 1.80 -22.20
CA GLY A 306 -1.31 2.00 -21.41
C GLY A 306 -1.32 1.03 -20.23
N VAL A 307 -1.77 1.48 -19.06
CA VAL A 307 -1.97 0.64 -17.87
C VAL A 307 -3.40 0.81 -17.41
N LEU A 308 -4.16 -0.28 -17.42
CA LEU A 308 -5.43 -0.35 -16.68
C LEU A 308 -5.10 -0.71 -15.23
N PHE A 309 -5.61 0.06 -14.27
CA PHE A 309 -5.30 -0.13 -12.87
C PHE A 309 -6.56 -0.15 -12.00
N SER A 310 -6.77 -1.25 -11.29
CA SER A 310 -7.93 -1.46 -10.41
C SER A 310 -7.55 -1.70 -8.96
N PHE A 311 -6.32 -1.37 -8.58
CA PHE A 311 -5.72 -1.68 -7.28
C PHE A 311 -5.50 -3.19 -7.08
N PHE A 312 -6.55 -4.01 -7.16
CA PHE A 312 -6.43 -5.47 -7.08
C PHE A 312 -5.73 -6.07 -8.29
N HIS A 313 -5.95 -5.52 -9.48
CA HIS A 313 -5.34 -6.00 -10.72
C HIS A 313 -4.83 -4.85 -11.58
N CYS A 314 -3.85 -5.13 -12.43
CA CYS A 314 -3.44 -4.27 -13.53
C CYS A 314 -3.40 -5.03 -14.86
N ALA A 315 -3.56 -4.33 -15.97
CA ALA A 315 -3.33 -4.88 -17.32
C ALA A 315 -2.57 -3.87 -18.16
N ILE A 316 -1.67 -4.35 -19.02
CA ILE A 316 -0.76 -3.50 -19.77
C ILE A 316 -1.09 -3.62 -21.26
N VAL A 317 -1.18 -2.46 -21.92
CA VAL A 317 -1.43 -2.31 -23.35
C VAL A 317 -0.21 -1.65 -23.99
N GLU A 318 0.36 -2.23 -25.03
CA GLU A 318 1.42 -1.60 -25.83
C GLU A 318 0.89 -1.29 -27.22
N ARG A 319 0.98 -0.02 -27.63
CA ARG A 319 0.74 0.43 -29.01
C ARG A 319 2.08 0.73 -29.66
N ARG A 320 2.44 -0.03 -30.69
CA ARG A 320 3.72 0.08 -31.40
C ARG A 320 3.62 1.05 -32.58
N ALA A 321 4.73 1.71 -32.91
CA ALA A 321 4.84 2.56 -34.11
C ALA A 321 4.40 1.89 -35.42
N ALA A 322 4.62 0.58 -35.55
CA ALA A 322 4.22 -0.20 -36.73
C ALA A 322 2.71 -0.52 -36.79
N GLY A 323 1.88 0.05 -35.90
CA GLY A 323 0.43 -0.15 -35.87
C GLY A 323 -0.04 -1.38 -35.08
N GLY A 324 0.88 -2.25 -34.63
CA GLY A 324 0.55 -3.40 -33.80
C GLY A 324 0.17 -3.01 -32.37
N VAL A 325 -0.82 -3.69 -31.81
CA VAL A 325 -1.23 -3.58 -30.42
C VAL A 325 -1.04 -4.94 -29.72
N ARG A 326 -0.52 -4.92 -28.50
CA ARG A 326 -0.42 -6.11 -27.64
C ARG A 326 -1.02 -5.81 -26.28
N VAL A 327 -1.61 -6.81 -25.64
CA VAL A 327 -2.20 -6.68 -24.31
C VAL A 327 -1.74 -7.82 -23.40
N THR A 328 -1.72 -7.60 -22.10
CA THR A 328 -1.55 -8.68 -21.12
C THR A 328 -2.91 -9.16 -20.60
N ALA A 329 -2.93 -10.37 -20.04
CA ALA A 329 -4.00 -10.78 -19.12
C ALA A 329 -4.02 -9.85 -17.88
N PRO A 330 -5.13 -9.81 -17.11
CA PRO A 330 -5.14 -9.10 -15.84
C PRO A 330 -4.18 -9.77 -14.87
N LEU A 331 -3.28 -8.97 -14.30
CA LEU A 331 -2.25 -9.39 -13.35
C LEU A 331 -2.67 -8.91 -11.97
N GLN A 332 -2.67 -9.80 -10.97
CA GLN A 332 -2.89 -9.40 -9.58
C GLN A 332 -1.82 -8.38 -9.20
N PHE A 333 -2.23 -7.22 -8.68
CA PHE A 333 -1.34 -6.15 -8.27
C PHE A 333 -1.24 -6.07 -6.75
N LEU A 334 -2.33 -5.77 -6.04
CA LEU A 334 -2.30 -5.82 -4.58
C LEU A 334 -2.21 -7.27 -4.10
N PRO A 335 -1.27 -7.59 -3.20
CA PRO A 335 -1.27 -8.88 -2.51
C PRO A 335 -2.52 -9.01 -1.64
N SER A 336 -2.90 -10.24 -1.29
CA SER A 336 -3.96 -10.44 -0.29
C SER A 336 -3.54 -9.79 1.04
N LEU A 337 -4.52 -9.26 1.77
CA LEU A 337 -4.31 -8.74 3.13
C LEU A 337 -3.76 -9.82 4.10
N TYR A 338 -3.94 -11.09 3.74
CA TYR A 338 -3.50 -12.26 4.50
C TYR A 338 -2.37 -13.04 3.82
N ASP A 339 -1.86 -12.58 2.67
CA ASP A 339 -0.71 -13.24 2.06
C ASP A 339 0.54 -12.88 2.83
N ILE A 340 1.39 -13.88 3.03
CA ILE A 340 2.69 -13.68 3.68
C ILE A 340 3.74 -13.24 2.66
N ASN A 341 3.46 -13.43 1.38
CA ASN A 341 4.30 -13.01 0.28
C ASN A 341 3.69 -11.76 -0.36
N PRO A 342 4.36 -10.59 -0.28
CA PRO A 342 3.88 -9.36 -0.91
C PRO A 342 4.04 -9.38 -2.44
N SER A 343 4.78 -10.36 -2.99
CA SER A 343 5.08 -10.44 -4.41
C SER A 343 3.86 -10.83 -5.22
N THR A 344 3.53 -10.01 -6.21
CA THR A 344 2.46 -10.26 -7.16
C THR A 344 2.95 -10.07 -8.60
N PRO A 345 2.34 -10.75 -9.58
CA PRO A 345 2.69 -10.56 -11.00
C PRO A 345 2.56 -9.11 -11.47
N GLY A 346 1.61 -8.35 -10.93
CA GLY A 346 1.35 -6.96 -11.27
C GLY A 346 2.42 -6.01 -10.72
N ILE A 347 2.88 -6.21 -9.47
CA ILE A 347 3.99 -5.43 -8.90
C ILE A 347 5.26 -5.66 -9.73
N GLU A 348 5.57 -6.92 -10.03
CA GLU A 348 6.72 -7.29 -10.87
C GLU A 348 6.62 -6.68 -12.28
N ALA A 349 5.43 -6.77 -12.91
CA ALA A 349 5.18 -6.21 -14.23
C ALA A 349 5.42 -4.69 -14.28
N ILE A 350 4.89 -3.95 -13.32
CA ILE A 350 5.02 -2.49 -13.25
C ILE A 350 6.48 -2.09 -12.97
N ALA A 351 7.16 -2.75 -12.03
CA ALA A 351 8.56 -2.46 -11.72
C ALA A 351 9.48 -2.67 -12.94
N ARG A 352 9.29 -3.77 -13.68
CA ARG A 352 10.06 -4.08 -14.90
C ARG A 352 9.71 -3.15 -16.07
N LEU A 353 8.42 -2.87 -16.28
CA LEU A 353 7.99 -1.94 -17.31
C LEU A 353 8.55 -0.54 -17.04
N GLY A 354 8.51 -0.10 -15.78
CA GLY A 354 9.15 1.14 -15.32
C GLY A 354 10.60 1.23 -15.70
N LEU A 355 11.40 0.20 -15.40
CA LEU A 355 12.81 0.17 -15.81
C LEU A 355 13.00 0.29 -17.32
N ARG A 356 12.20 -0.46 -18.11
CA ARG A 356 12.25 -0.37 -19.58
C ARG A 356 11.97 1.05 -20.07
N ILE A 357 11.00 1.74 -19.46
CA ILE A 357 10.64 3.10 -19.85
C ILE A 357 11.70 4.11 -19.43
N ILE A 358 12.21 4.02 -18.21
CA ILE A 358 13.26 4.93 -17.71
C ILE A 358 14.48 4.84 -18.62
N THR A 359 14.94 3.62 -18.92
CA THR A 359 16.10 3.42 -19.80
C THR A 359 15.88 3.98 -21.20
N GLN A 360 14.67 3.86 -21.76
CA GLN A 360 14.32 4.46 -23.05
C GLN A 360 14.24 6.00 -23.00
N SER A 361 13.58 6.54 -21.97
CA SER A 361 13.36 7.99 -21.80
C SER A 361 14.66 8.72 -21.53
N GLU A 362 15.46 8.22 -20.59
CA GLU A 362 16.75 8.80 -20.24
C GLU A 362 17.78 8.69 -21.38
N SER A 363 17.79 7.58 -22.14
CA SER A 363 18.62 7.48 -23.35
C SER A 363 18.27 8.54 -24.39
N SER A 364 16.97 8.80 -24.56
CA SER A 364 16.47 9.79 -25.52
C SER A 364 16.79 11.21 -25.05
N ALA A 365 16.51 11.52 -23.78
CA ALA A 365 16.78 12.83 -23.18
C ALA A 365 18.28 13.17 -23.21
N ALA A 366 19.14 12.22 -22.88
CA ALA A 366 20.59 12.41 -22.90
C ALA A 366 21.14 12.72 -24.30
N THR A 367 20.48 12.24 -25.36
CA THR A 367 20.86 12.56 -26.75
C THR A 367 20.53 14.00 -27.13
N THR A 368 19.56 14.63 -26.46
CA THR A 368 19.15 16.02 -26.71
C THR A 368 19.96 17.06 -25.93
N LEU A 369 20.66 16.65 -24.88
CA LEU A 369 21.44 17.55 -24.03
C LEU A 369 22.79 17.87 -24.66
N ASN A 370 23.14 19.15 -24.69
CA ASN A 370 24.47 19.58 -25.11
C ASN A 370 25.50 19.18 -24.06
N SER A 371 26.52 18.42 -24.49
CA SER A 371 27.64 18.06 -23.62
C SER A 371 28.41 19.30 -23.18
N ARG A 372 28.60 19.45 -21.87
CA ARG A 372 29.52 20.46 -21.30
C ARG A 372 30.97 20.03 -21.42
N ILE A 373 31.19 18.73 -21.57
CA ILE A 373 32.50 18.14 -21.75
C ILE A 373 32.85 18.10 -23.25
N SER A 374 34.06 18.54 -23.60
CA SER A 374 34.60 18.44 -24.97
C SER A 374 34.62 17.00 -25.46
N LYS A 375 34.36 16.77 -26.75
CA LYS A 375 34.52 15.44 -27.38
C LYS A 375 35.94 14.87 -27.20
N SER A 376 36.95 15.73 -27.08
CA SER A 376 38.35 15.34 -26.82
C SER A 376 38.66 14.99 -25.38
N HIS A 377 37.71 15.12 -24.46
CA HIS A 377 37.93 14.84 -23.04
C HIS A 377 38.19 13.34 -22.81
N ILE A 378 39.08 13.04 -21.86
CA ILE A 378 39.53 11.68 -21.57
C ILE A 378 38.37 10.72 -21.30
N LEU A 379 37.30 11.17 -20.65
CA LEU A 379 36.12 10.34 -20.36
C LEU A 379 35.44 9.75 -21.61
N ASN A 380 35.57 10.38 -22.79
CA ASN A 380 35.06 9.82 -24.05
C ASN A 380 36.00 8.74 -24.64
N THR A 381 37.21 8.62 -24.13
CA THR A 381 38.24 7.65 -24.57
C THR A 381 38.46 6.52 -23.56
N VAL A 382 37.86 6.61 -22.37
CA VAL A 382 37.96 5.58 -21.33
C VAL A 382 37.22 4.32 -21.80
N PRO A 383 37.85 3.12 -21.73
CA PRO A 383 37.17 1.86 -21.99
C PRO A 383 35.91 1.68 -21.13
N SER A 384 34.88 1.04 -21.69
CA SER A 384 33.57 0.89 -21.03
C SER A 384 33.68 0.23 -19.66
N GLU A 385 34.63 -0.67 -19.46
CA GLU A 385 34.89 -1.40 -18.23
C GLU A 385 35.39 -0.48 -17.11
N ILE A 386 36.31 0.43 -17.45
CA ILE A 386 36.82 1.43 -16.51
C ILE A 386 35.73 2.45 -16.20
N LEU A 387 34.98 2.88 -17.22
CA LEU A 387 33.87 3.80 -17.04
C LEU A 387 32.78 3.19 -16.16
N HIS A 388 32.38 1.94 -16.38
CA HIS A 388 31.47 1.21 -15.50
C HIS A 388 32.01 1.14 -14.08
N SER A 389 33.31 0.91 -13.90
CA SER A 389 33.94 0.92 -12.59
C SER A 389 33.89 2.29 -11.91
N ILE A 390 34.06 3.39 -12.66
CA ILE A 390 33.90 4.76 -12.14
C ILE A 390 32.45 4.99 -11.74
N LEU A 391 31.50 4.75 -12.66
CA LEU A 391 30.06 4.88 -12.43
C LEU A 391 29.59 4.06 -11.23
N TRP A 392 30.19 2.88 -11.04
CA TRP A 392 29.89 2.02 -9.91
C TRP A 392 30.21 2.69 -8.57
N GLN A 393 31.26 3.50 -8.52
CA GLN A 393 31.73 4.16 -7.29
C GLN A 393 31.08 5.52 -7.05
N LEU A 394 30.28 6.04 -8.00
CA LEU A 394 29.65 7.35 -7.85
C LEU A 394 28.39 7.28 -7.00
N PRO A 395 28.22 8.22 -6.05
CA PRO A 395 26.95 8.40 -5.33
C PRO A 395 25.85 8.91 -6.27
N ALA A 396 24.60 8.84 -5.82
CA ALA A 396 23.44 9.18 -6.65
C ALA A 396 23.47 10.65 -7.10
N ALA A 397 23.88 11.56 -6.20
CA ALA A 397 24.05 12.98 -6.51
C ALA A 397 25.08 13.23 -7.64
N ASP A 398 26.20 12.50 -7.61
CA ASP A 398 27.26 12.65 -8.61
C ASP A 398 26.88 12.01 -9.96
N LEU A 399 26.08 10.95 -9.94
CA LEU A 399 25.51 10.38 -11.16
C LEU A 399 24.60 11.39 -11.88
N ASN A 400 23.75 12.11 -11.13
CA ASN A 400 22.92 13.19 -11.69
C ASN A 400 23.78 14.31 -12.29
N ASN A 401 24.84 14.73 -11.59
CA ASN A 401 25.78 15.72 -12.10
C ASN A 401 26.51 15.24 -13.37
N LEU A 402 26.86 13.96 -13.44
CA LEU A 402 27.48 13.37 -14.62
C LEU A 402 26.54 13.35 -15.83
N VAL A 403 25.24 13.11 -15.63
CA VAL A 403 24.23 13.21 -16.70
C VAL A 403 24.26 14.60 -17.34
N LEU A 404 24.33 15.64 -16.51
CA LEU A 404 24.35 17.03 -16.97
C LEU A 404 25.68 17.43 -17.62
N ALA A 405 26.79 16.87 -17.16
CA ALA A 405 28.13 17.19 -17.68
C ALA A 405 28.47 16.43 -18.96
N ALA A 406 28.13 15.14 -19.03
CA ALA A 406 28.52 14.20 -20.07
C ALA A 406 27.33 13.35 -20.58
N PRO A 407 26.32 13.96 -21.23
CA PRO A 407 25.10 13.26 -21.63
C PRO A 407 25.34 12.07 -22.56
N SER A 408 26.31 12.15 -23.48
CA SER A 408 26.64 11.03 -24.38
C SER A 408 27.19 9.81 -23.64
N ILE A 409 28.00 10.04 -22.61
CA ILE A 409 28.55 9.00 -21.74
C ILE A 409 27.40 8.37 -20.95
N PHE A 410 26.54 9.20 -20.38
CA PHE A 410 25.36 8.73 -19.66
C PHE A 410 24.43 7.92 -20.56
N ALA A 411 24.11 8.40 -21.77
CA ALA A 411 23.24 7.71 -22.73
C ALA A 411 23.77 6.30 -23.06
N ALA A 412 25.08 6.17 -23.27
CA ALA A 412 25.72 4.88 -23.54
C ALA A 412 25.68 3.91 -22.34
N ASN A 413 25.48 4.42 -21.12
CA ASN A 413 25.55 3.66 -19.86
C ASN A 413 24.25 3.71 -19.05
N VAL A 414 23.17 4.25 -19.62
CA VAL A 414 21.91 4.51 -18.90
C VAL A 414 21.32 3.24 -18.30
N GLN A 415 21.42 2.12 -19.03
CA GLN A 415 21.01 0.81 -18.54
C GLN A 415 21.78 0.41 -17.28
N PHE A 416 23.06 0.75 -17.19
CA PHE A 416 23.88 0.45 -16.02
C PHE A 416 23.54 1.33 -14.82
N ILE A 417 23.22 2.60 -15.07
CA ILE A 417 23.01 3.61 -14.03
C ILE A 417 21.60 3.48 -13.42
N SER A 418 20.59 3.21 -14.26
CA SER A 418 19.19 3.27 -13.87
C SER A 418 18.58 1.91 -13.49
N ARG A 419 19.34 0.82 -13.63
CA ARG A 419 18.91 -0.53 -13.21
C ARG A 419 18.84 -0.71 -11.70
N TYR A 420 19.62 0.06 -10.93
CA TYR A 420 19.64 -0.05 -9.48
C TYR A 420 18.78 1.04 -8.84
N PRO A 421 17.94 0.67 -7.85
CA PRO A 421 17.33 1.66 -6.99
C PRO A 421 18.35 2.22 -5.99
N TYR A 422 18.07 3.44 -5.50
CA TYR A 422 18.90 4.15 -4.53
C TYR A 422 18.07 4.61 -3.35
N ILE A 423 18.60 4.42 -2.14
CA ILE A 423 18.08 5.02 -0.91
C ILE A 423 19.20 5.90 -0.35
N ASN A 424 18.96 7.20 -0.29
CA ASN A 424 19.97 8.23 -0.09
C ASN A 424 21.12 8.06 -1.09
N GLU A 425 22.36 7.98 -0.61
CA GLU A 425 23.54 7.76 -1.46
C GLU A 425 23.85 6.27 -1.69
N TYR A 426 23.01 5.37 -1.17
CA TYR A 426 23.27 3.94 -1.20
C TYR A 426 22.54 3.26 -2.35
N ARG A 427 23.28 2.42 -3.08
CA ARG A 427 22.76 1.58 -4.14
C ARG A 427 22.29 0.24 -3.57
N LEU A 428 21.12 -0.21 -3.99
CA LEU A 428 20.58 -1.51 -3.60
C LEU A 428 20.96 -2.58 -4.63
N GLU A 429 21.84 -3.50 -4.27
CA GLU A 429 22.36 -4.52 -5.21
C GLU A 429 21.51 -5.79 -5.25
N GLY A 430 20.80 -6.07 -4.16
CA GLY A 430 20.01 -7.27 -3.99
C GLY A 430 19.03 -7.14 -2.84
N ALA A 431 18.03 -8.01 -2.83
CA ALA A 431 17.15 -8.22 -1.70
C ALA A 431 17.46 -9.59 -1.09
N ILE A 432 17.56 -9.64 0.23
CA ILE A 432 17.72 -10.89 0.96
C ILE A 432 16.34 -11.24 1.51
N ALA A 433 15.88 -12.47 1.26
CA ALA A 433 14.66 -12.92 1.89
C ALA A 433 14.90 -13.01 3.40
N SER A 434 13.94 -12.55 4.19
CA SER A 434 13.94 -12.84 5.62
C SER A 434 14.10 -14.32 5.86
N PRO A 435 14.95 -14.74 6.81
CA PRO A 435 14.83 -16.09 7.31
C PRO A 435 13.37 -16.31 7.70
N PRO A 436 12.76 -17.45 7.33
CA PRO A 436 11.40 -17.73 7.71
C PRO A 436 11.33 -17.61 9.23
N VAL A 437 10.49 -16.70 9.72
CA VAL A 437 10.23 -16.57 11.15
C VAL A 437 9.72 -17.94 11.59
N GLU A 438 10.54 -18.67 12.35
CA GLU A 438 10.15 -19.94 12.93
C GLU A 438 8.88 -19.69 13.74
N ARG A 439 7.74 -20.23 13.27
CA ARG A 439 6.43 -19.98 13.89
C ARG A 439 6.44 -20.29 15.39
N GLY A 440 7.25 -21.27 15.81
CA GLY A 440 7.26 -21.80 17.17
C GLY A 440 7.77 -20.88 18.30
N ARG A 441 8.16 -19.62 18.06
CA ARG A 441 8.59 -18.72 19.16
C ARG A 441 7.85 -17.39 19.26
N TRP A 442 7.13 -17.01 18.23
CA TRP A 442 6.38 -15.75 18.14
C TRP A 442 5.01 -15.93 17.49
N ASP A 443 4.49 -17.17 17.43
CA ASP A 443 3.05 -17.32 17.53
C ASP A 443 2.66 -16.43 18.71
N ILE A 444 1.92 -15.36 18.42
CA ILE A 444 1.11 -14.68 19.43
C ILE A 444 0.51 -15.85 20.19
N PRO A 445 0.79 -16.01 21.50
CA PRO A 445 0.29 -17.14 22.26
C PRO A 445 -1.15 -17.34 21.82
N ASP A 446 -1.52 -18.54 21.39
CA ASP A 446 -2.93 -18.79 21.09
C ASP A 446 -3.66 -18.32 22.34
N ASP A 447 -4.34 -17.17 22.27
CA ASP A 447 -4.85 -16.42 23.44
C ASP A 447 -5.95 -17.23 24.18
N GLY A 448 -6.15 -18.50 23.77
CA GLY A 448 -6.94 -19.53 24.41
C GLY A 448 -6.21 -20.37 25.46
N ALA A 449 -4.94 -20.09 25.80
CA ALA A 449 -4.40 -20.49 27.09
C ALA A 449 -4.83 -19.45 28.13
N ASP A 450 -6.06 -19.63 28.63
CA ASP A 450 -6.62 -18.99 29.82
C ASP A 450 -6.19 -17.53 30.03
N PHE A 451 -6.96 -16.61 29.43
CA PHE A 451 -7.16 -15.29 30.01
C PHE A 451 -7.99 -15.40 31.32
N GLU A 452 -7.62 -16.32 32.20
CA GLU A 452 -7.76 -16.09 33.64
C GLU A 452 -6.64 -15.10 33.98
N SER A 453 -6.98 -13.80 33.97
CA SER A 453 -6.11 -12.80 34.56
C SER A 453 -5.73 -13.27 35.96
N PRO A 454 -4.44 -13.47 36.29
CA PRO A 454 -4.07 -13.62 37.68
C PRO A 454 -4.44 -12.30 38.36
N ASP A 455 -5.44 -12.35 39.24
CA ASP A 455 -5.94 -11.31 40.14
C ASP A 455 -5.80 -9.85 39.67
N GLU A 456 -6.95 -9.19 39.51
CA GLU A 456 -7.14 -7.74 39.42
C GLU A 456 -6.62 -6.99 40.69
N THR A 457 -5.32 -7.07 40.97
CA THR A 457 -4.68 -6.23 41.98
C THR A 457 -3.47 -5.53 41.39
N SER A 458 -3.74 -4.28 41.00
CA SER A 458 -2.81 -3.16 41.06
C SER A 458 -1.50 -3.27 40.28
N GLU A 459 -1.55 -3.13 38.95
CA GLU A 459 -0.65 -2.19 38.26
C GLU A 459 -1.39 -1.47 37.12
N PRO A 460 -1.49 -0.13 37.14
CA PRO A 460 -2.17 0.62 36.09
C PRO A 460 -1.33 0.56 34.82
N CYS A 461 -1.88 -0.09 33.78
CA CYS A 461 -1.40 0.00 32.41
C CYS A 461 -1.56 1.44 31.90
N PHE A 462 -0.57 2.29 32.16
CA PHE A 462 -0.47 3.62 31.58
C PHE A 462 0.09 3.50 30.16
N GLY A 463 -0.79 3.61 29.17
CA GLY A 463 -0.43 3.62 27.75
C GLY A 463 -1.60 3.19 26.86
N SER A 464 -2.62 4.05 26.77
CA SER A 464 -3.77 3.89 25.89
C SER A 464 -3.36 4.06 24.42
N SER A 465 -2.94 2.95 23.85
CA SER A 465 -2.88 2.59 22.44
C SER A 465 -2.17 1.25 22.49
N VAL A 466 -2.90 0.13 22.38
CA VAL A 466 -2.23 -1.10 21.97
C VAL A 466 -1.77 -0.80 20.56
N LYS A 467 -0.57 -0.20 20.44
CA LYS A 467 0.07 0.06 19.16
C LYS A 467 0.02 -1.27 18.42
N PRO A 468 -0.47 -1.30 17.17
CA PRO A 468 -0.51 -2.54 16.42
C PRO A 468 0.85 -3.21 16.54
N HIS A 469 0.87 -4.45 17.04
CA HIS A 469 2.10 -5.24 17.11
C HIS A 469 2.76 -5.15 15.74
N PRO A 470 4.09 -4.88 15.63
CA PRO A 470 4.72 -4.60 14.35
C PRO A 470 4.33 -5.70 13.36
N GLY A 471 3.58 -5.30 12.33
CA GLY A 471 2.88 -6.22 11.44
C GLY A 471 3.82 -7.28 10.86
N THR A 472 3.28 -8.46 10.59
CA THR A 472 4.03 -9.58 10.00
C THR A 472 4.65 -9.23 8.64
N CYS A 473 4.07 -8.29 7.87
CA CYS A 473 4.70 -7.81 6.63
C CYS A 473 5.98 -7.00 6.90
N THR A 474 5.99 -6.04 7.84
CA THR A 474 7.22 -5.29 8.18
C THR A 474 8.28 -6.20 8.82
N ARG A 475 7.87 -7.16 9.65
CA ARG A 475 8.78 -8.17 10.23
C ARG A 475 9.40 -9.14 9.20
N ARG A 476 8.89 -9.21 7.96
CA ARG A 476 9.41 -10.08 6.89
C ARG A 476 10.11 -9.37 5.75
N PHE A 477 10.32 -8.06 5.84
CA PHE A 477 11.31 -7.38 5.00
C PHE A 477 12.65 -7.29 5.76
N SER A 478 13.32 -8.43 5.91
CA SER A 478 14.67 -8.45 6.45
C SER A 478 15.60 -7.92 5.37
N ALA A 479 16.23 -6.80 5.65
CA ALA A 479 17.50 -6.41 5.05
C ALA A 479 17.56 -6.41 3.49
N MET A 480 17.43 -5.23 2.87
CA MET A 480 18.03 -5.04 1.55
C MET A 480 19.55 -4.88 1.70
N TYR A 481 20.33 -5.47 0.80
CA TYR A 481 21.78 -5.38 0.85
C TYR A 481 22.26 -4.06 0.21
N LEU A 482 23.10 -3.33 0.93
CA LEU A 482 23.75 -2.13 0.41
C LEU A 482 25.05 -2.47 -0.29
N GLY A 483 25.14 -2.08 -1.55
CA GLY A 483 26.40 -2.01 -2.26
C GLY A 483 27.12 -0.72 -1.92
N GLY A 484 28.09 -0.74 -1.00
CA GLY A 484 28.85 0.46 -0.69
C GLY A 484 30.17 0.22 0.02
N ARG A 485 31.30 0.57 -0.62
CA ARG A 485 32.54 0.83 0.12
C ARG A 485 32.51 2.25 0.66
N ARG A 486 32.48 2.40 1.98
CA ARG A 486 32.52 3.69 2.68
C ARG A 486 33.73 4.51 2.22
N ARG A 487 33.51 5.72 1.69
CA ARG A 487 34.50 6.81 1.81
C ARG A 487 34.18 7.57 3.09
N VAL A 488 35.05 7.44 4.09
CA VAL A 488 34.96 8.25 5.31
C VAL A 488 35.33 9.68 4.95
N TYR A 489 34.33 10.50 4.64
CA TYR A 489 34.51 11.95 4.64
C TYR A 489 34.43 12.42 6.09
N GLY A 490 35.57 12.81 6.66
CA GLY A 490 35.60 13.43 7.99
C GLY A 490 35.01 14.84 7.92
N HIS A 491 33.77 15.03 8.35
CA HIS A 491 33.22 16.36 8.59
C HIS A 491 32.42 16.43 9.90
N GLY A 492 32.64 17.56 10.58
CA GLY A 492 32.27 17.82 11.97
C GLY A 492 30.79 18.10 12.20
N TYR A 493 30.40 17.89 13.45
CA TYR A 493 29.06 18.07 13.98
C TYR A 493 28.55 19.50 13.83
N GLY A 494 27.37 19.65 13.23
CA GLY A 494 26.53 20.84 13.33
C GLY A 494 25.08 20.41 13.46
N ALA A 495 24.46 20.69 14.61
CA ALA A 495 23.06 20.39 14.89
C ALA A 495 22.12 21.23 14.01
N ARG A 496 21.06 20.62 13.48
CA ARG A 496 19.96 21.34 12.81
C ARG A 496 18.61 20.91 13.38
N SER A 497 17.77 21.92 13.56
CA SER A 497 16.42 21.90 14.13
C SER A 497 15.39 21.28 13.18
N ALA A 498 14.38 20.63 13.77
CA ALA A 498 13.26 20.01 13.08
C ALA A 498 12.14 21.02 12.76
N SER A 499 11.59 20.94 11.54
CA SER A 499 10.28 21.49 11.16
C SER A 499 9.37 20.36 10.66
N TYR A 500 8.10 20.43 11.05
CA TYR A 500 7.02 19.45 10.82
C TYR A 500 6.46 19.51 9.39
N VAL A 501 6.43 18.37 8.70
CA VAL A 501 5.58 18.05 7.53
C VAL A 501 5.41 16.52 7.53
N ASP A 502 4.17 16.04 7.66
CA ASP A 502 3.81 14.66 8.04
C ASP A 502 3.27 13.81 6.88
N LEU A 503 3.38 12.49 7.05
CA LEU A 503 2.95 11.33 6.22
C LEU A 503 4.00 10.66 5.33
N GLU A 504 4.69 11.36 4.42
CA GLU A 504 5.78 10.70 3.64
C GLU A 504 7.04 10.48 4.47
N ARG A 505 7.25 11.34 5.49
CA ARG A 505 8.42 11.28 6.35
C ARG A 505 8.42 10.04 7.25
N GLU A 506 7.26 9.61 7.74
CA GLU A 506 7.16 8.48 8.68
C GLU A 506 7.66 7.17 8.05
N PHE A 507 7.23 6.85 6.82
CA PHE A 507 7.64 5.59 6.19
C PHE A 507 9.14 5.55 5.86
N PHE A 508 9.70 6.64 5.32
CA PHE A 508 11.14 6.69 5.02
C PHE A 508 12.00 6.85 6.28
N GLN A 509 11.46 7.41 7.38
CA GLN A 509 12.13 7.41 8.68
C GLN A 509 12.23 6.02 9.30
N ASP A 510 11.25 5.15 9.02
CA ASP A 510 11.30 3.76 9.44
C ASP A 510 12.32 2.93 8.65
N ILE A 511 12.81 3.42 7.50
CA ILE A 511 13.90 2.78 6.76
C ILE A 511 15.23 3.11 7.46
N LYS A 512 15.70 2.18 8.28
CA LYS A 512 16.98 2.28 8.97
C LYS A 512 18.07 1.61 8.14
N ILE A 513 19.19 2.31 8.03
CA ILE A 513 20.39 1.84 7.36
C ILE A 513 21.40 1.41 8.43
N ASP A 514 21.64 0.11 8.53
CA ASP A 514 22.75 -0.44 9.30
C ASP A 514 23.98 -0.49 8.40
N ALA A 515 24.72 0.61 8.45
CA ALA A 515 25.94 0.81 7.69
C ALA A 515 27.10 -0.09 8.14
N GLU A 516 27.02 -0.75 9.31
CA GLU A 516 28.06 -1.69 9.75
C GLU A 516 27.85 -3.07 9.12
N LYS A 517 26.61 -3.44 8.83
CA LYS A 517 26.25 -4.75 8.25
C LYS A 517 25.96 -4.70 6.76
N ASP A 518 26.05 -3.54 6.13
CA ASP A 518 25.63 -3.29 4.74
C ASP A 518 24.16 -3.72 4.52
N ARG A 519 23.26 -3.37 5.45
CA ARG A 519 21.85 -3.77 5.41
C ARG A 519 20.91 -2.60 5.62
N VAL A 520 19.78 -2.60 4.90
CA VAL A 520 18.65 -1.69 5.10
C VAL A 520 17.46 -2.47 5.63
N TYR A 521 16.97 -2.13 6.81
CA TYR A 521 15.75 -2.74 7.34
C TYR A 521 14.70 -1.67 7.63
N VAL A 522 13.43 -2.05 7.50
CA VAL A 522 12.33 -1.20 7.90
C VAL A 522 12.03 -1.51 9.37
N GLN A 523 12.44 -0.62 10.28
CA GLN A 523 12.19 -0.74 11.72
C GLN A 523 11.44 0.49 12.20
N ARG A 524 10.19 0.28 12.60
CA ARG A 524 9.39 1.30 13.28
C ARG A 524 9.97 1.53 14.68
N GLU A 525 10.27 2.79 15.01
CA GLU A 525 10.60 3.14 16.39
C GLU A 525 9.37 2.95 17.27
N GLU A 526 9.49 2.10 18.29
CA GLU A 526 8.61 2.17 19.44
C GLU A 526 8.88 3.51 20.10
N ASP A 527 7.98 4.49 19.90
CA ASP A 527 8.04 5.76 20.65
C ASP A 527 8.02 5.44 22.15
N ASP A 528 9.20 5.34 22.76
CA ASP A 528 9.45 5.39 24.21
C ASP A 528 9.32 6.84 24.69
N LYS A 529 8.20 7.50 24.35
CA LYS A 529 7.87 8.83 24.87
C LYS A 529 7.14 8.71 26.19
N ASN A 530 7.78 8.06 27.16
CA ASN A 530 7.43 8.16 28.59
C ASN A 530 8.68 8.49 29.42
N GLY A 531 9.46 9.47 28.95
CA GLY A 531 10.49 10.14 29.74
C GLY A 531 9.89 11.18 30.69
N TYR A 532 9.13 10.75 31.70
CA TYR A 532 8.83 11.60 32.85
C TYR A 532 10.04 11.59 33.79
N SER A 533 10.86 12.64 33.70
CA SER A 533 11.91 12.93 34.68
C SER A 533 11.28 13.18 36.06
N ARG A 534 11.37 12.21 36.98
CA ARG A 534 11.21 12.49 38.42
C ARG A 534 12.49 13.15 38.95
N PRO A 535 12.39 14.22 39.77
CA PRO A 535 13.56 14.78 40.41
C PRO A 535 13.90 13.96 41.67
N GLY A 536 15.15 13.47 41.73
CA GLY A 536 15.84 13.16 42.97
C GLY A 536 15.90 11.68 43.37
N GLY A 537 17.12 11.17 43.55
CA GLY A 537 17.37 10.06 44.47
C GLY A 537 18.31 8.96 43.96
N ALA A 538 19.58 9.06 44.40
CA ALA A 538 20.55 7.98 44.62
C ALA A 538 21.05 7.14 43.41
N GLN A 539 22.34 7.32 43.16
CA GLN A 539 23.20 6.44 42.36
C GLN A 539 23.16 5.01 42.90
N HIS A 540 22.88 4.04 42.03
CA HIS A 540 23.45 2.71 42.14
C HIS A 540 23.94 2.23 40.77
N SER A 541 25.25 2.05 40.70
CA SER A 541 25.98 1.43 39.60
C SER A 541 25.64 -0.05 39.50
N GLY A 542 25.13 -0.46 38.34
CA GLY A 542 24.95 -1.86 37.96
C GLY A 542 25.07 -2.00 36.45
N GLN A 543 26.30 -2.15 35.97
CA GLN A 543 26.57 -2.63 34.60
C GLN A 543 26.13 -4.10 34.52
N SER A 544 25.12 -4.39 33.68
CA SER A 544 24.92 -5.73 33.15
C SER A 544 25.00 -5.65 31.64
N SER A 545 26.09 -6.20 31.12
CA SER A 545 26.35 -6.37 29.70
C SER A 545 25.79 -7.72 29.28
N TYR A 546 24.86 -7.73 28.33
CA TYR A 546 24.53 -8.91 27.54
C TYR A 546 24.71 -8.55 26.06
N ASN A 547 25.96 -8.66 25.61
CA ASN A 547 26.28 -8.83 24.21
C ASN A 547 26.09 -10.31 23.88
N GLN A 548 25.11 -10.64 23.06
CA GLN A 548 25.17 -11.86 22.25
C GLN A 548 25.16 -11.48 20.77
N LEU A 549 26.39 -11.39 20.25
CA LEU A 549 26.73 -11.62 18.85
C LEU A 549 26.18 -12.97 18.40
N LEU A 550 25.63 -13.04 17.20
CA LEU A 550 25.75 -14.19 16.30
C LEU A 550 25.49 -13.73 14.85
N TYR A 551 26.22 -14.40 13.95
CA TYR A 551 26.61 -14.05 12.57
C TYR A 551 25.50 -13.72 11.57
#